data_AF-A0A2P6NFY0-F1
#
_entry.id   AF-A0A2P6NFY0-F1
#
_cell.length_a   1.000
_cell.length_b   1.000
_cell.length_c   1.000
_cell.angle_alpha   90.00
_cell.angle_beta   90.00
_cell.angle_gamma   90.00
#
_symmetry.space_group_name_H-M   'P 1'
#
loop_
_entity.id
_entity.type
_entity.pdbx_description
1 polymer ?
#
loop_
_entity_poly.entity_id
_entity_poly.type
_entity_poly.pdbx_seq_one_letter_code
_entity_poly.pdbx_strand_id
1 'polypeptide(L)'
;MKTCSFGIVQENVRLESLFYDQSVSRSEGQIKAWPEHKGECGRIQEEQKNTLEHPITTEEQQLVHIFNALPIEKPTVVNRSKIPSHFHIDIRYVPLPPSGYLLLACNPHTSGVLVSKINFDPTSTAAKTAELLCISLLQLFCKPRYGCQTPCAPSSWSMSSEDATLAREMEKRFKCMKMRQELTVIGETSEVQMKTAEESWVNFFNTLRDVAGGRGKK
;
A
#
# COMPACT_ATOMS: atom_id res chain seq x y z
N MET A 1 -6.87 -11.43 31.16
CA MET A 1 -6.20 -11.02 29.91
C MET A 1 -6.87 -11.76 28.76
N LYS A 2 -7.52 -11.05 27.84
CA LYS A 2 -8.11 -11.68 26.64
C LYS A 2 -6.98 -11.82 25.62
N THR A 3 -6.62 -13.06 25.28
CA THR A 3 -5.68 -13.36 24.21
C THR A 3 -6.40 -13.15 22.88
N CYS A 4 -5.88 -12.27 22.02
CA CYS A 4 -6.25 -12.24 20.61
C CYS A 4 -5.70 -13.51 19.96
N SER A 5 -6.55 -14.53 19.84
CA SER A 5 -6.27 -15.67 18.99
C SER A 5 -6.24 -15.18 17.54
N PHE A 6 -5.09 -15.31 16.87
CA PHE A 6 -4.99 -15.18 15.42
C PHE A 6 -5.71 -16.37 14.78
N GLY A 7 -7.04 -16.35 14.81
CA GLY A 7 -7.81 -17.09 13.83
C GLY A 7 -7.44 -16.51 12.47
N ILE A 8 -7.17 -17.38 11.50
CA ILE A 8 -7.25 -17.01 10.08
C ILE A 8 -8.72 -16.65 9.87
N VAL A 9 -9.08 -15.41 10.18
CA VAL A 9 -10.39 -14.91 9.83
C VAL A 9 -10.26 -14.57 8.36
N GLN A 10 -10.73 -15.49 7.50
CA GLN A 10 -11.33 -15.10 6.22
C GLN A 10 -12.52 -14.20 6.58
N GLU A 11 -12.25 -12.96 7.01
CA GLU A 11 -13.31 -11.98 7.18
C GLU A 11 -13.83 -11.72 5.78
N ASN A 12 -15.11 -12.04 5.60
CA ASN A 12 -15.91 -11.55 4.49
C ASN A 12 -15.81 -10.03 4.49
N VAL A 13 -14.80 -9.51 3.81
CA VAL A 13 -14.72 -8.11 3.39
C VAL A 13 -16.05 -7.88 2.69
N ARG A 14 -16.90 -7.02 3.27
CA ARG A 14 -18.13 -6.61 2.60
C ARG A 14 -17.68 -5.76 1.41
N LEU A 15 -17.49 -6.43 0.28
CA LEU A 15 -16.99 -5.90 -0.99
C LEU A 15 -17.81 -4.70 -1.47
N GLU A 16 -19.04 -4.56 -0.98
CA GLU A 16 -19.92 -3.40 -1.15
C GLU A 16 -19.24 -2.05 -0.83
N SER A 17 -18.27 -2.00 0.10
CA SER A 17 -17.54 -0.77 0.44
C SER A 17 -16.46 -0.37 -0.58
N LEU A 18 -15.96 -1.29 -1.41
CA LEU A 18 -15.05 -0.97 -2.52
C LEU A 18 -15.76 -0.30 -3.71
N PHE A 19 -17.10 -0.33 -3.70
CA PHE A 19 -17.95 0.11 -4.80
C PHE A 19 -18.67 1.45 -4.55
N TYR A 20 -18.43 2.12 -3.41
CA TYR A 20 -18.99 3.44 -3.16
C TYR A 20 -18.13 4.57 -3.75
N ASP A 21 -18.77 5.39 -4.58
CA ASP A 21 -18.18 6.36 -5.50
C ASP A 21 -17.79 7.68 -4.79
N GLN A 22 -16.55 8.14 -4.97
CA GLN A 22 -16.12 9.52 -4.70
C GLN A 22 -15.86 10.18 -6.04
N SER A 23 -16.91 10.82 -6.58
CA SER A 23 -16.82 11.60 -7.82
C SER A 23 -16.02 12.88 -7.59
N VAL A 24 -14.80 12.96 -8.12
CA VAL A 24 -14.04 14.22 -8.27
C VAL A 24 -13.98 14.56 -9.75
N SER A 25 -14.59 15.68 -10.10
CA SER A 25 -14.63 16.23 -11.46
C SER A 25 -13.25 16.71 -11.89
N ARG A 26 -12.73 16.21 -13.01
CA ARG A 26 -11.50 16.71 -13.66
C ARG A 26 -11.86 17.54 -14.89
N SER A 27 -11.40 18.78 -14.92
CA SER A 27 -11.47 19.69 -16.06
C SER A 27 -10.43 19.33 -17.13
N GLU A 28 -10.86 19.27 -18.38
CA GLU A 28 -10.02 19.03 -19.56
C GLU A 28 -9.10 20.23 -19.83
N GLY A 29 -7.80 19.97 -19.94
CA GLY A 29 -6.78 20.94 -20.36
C GLY A 29 -6.19 20.55 -21.72
N GLN A 30 -6.23 21.49 -22.67
CA GLN A 30 -5.73 21.36 -24.04
C GLN A 30 -4.24 21.02 -24.14
N ILE A 31 -3.90 20.07 -25.02
CA ILE A 31 -2.53 19.71 -25.40
C ILE A 31 -2.04 20.71 -26.45
N LYS A 32 -0.96 21.45 -26.14
CA LYS A 32 -0.18 22.22 -27.14
C LYS A 32 0.99 21.39 -27.63
N ALA A 33 1.22 21.43 -28.95
CA ALA A 33 2.32 20.77 -29.64
C ALA A 33 3.69 21.31 -29.22
N TRP A 34 4.67 20.40 -29.14
CA TRP A 34 6.07 20.69 -28.83
C TRP A 34 6.86 21.07 -30.09
N PRO A 35 7.74 22.08 -30.05
CA PRO A 35 8.71 22.32 -31.11
C PRO A 35 9.99 21.49 -30.90
N GLU A 36 10.55 21.01 -32.00
CA GLU A 36 11.83 20.31 -32.06
C GLU A 36 13.00 21.24 -31.65
N HIS A 37 13.77 20.84 -30.64
CA HIS A 37 15.04 21.49 -30.31
C HIS A 37 16.20 20.53 -30.57
N LYS A 38 17.02 20.89 -31.57
CA LYS A 38 18.35 20.35 -31.81
C LYS A 38 19.36 21.13 -30.98
N GLY A 39 20.21 20.40 -30.26
CA GLY A 39 21.55 20.84 -29.85
C GLY A 39 21.62 21.78 -28.66
N GLU A 40 22.03 21.26 -27.51
CA GLU A 40 23.14 21.81 -26.71
C GLU A 40 23.37 20.87 -25.51
N CYS A 41 24.40 20.04 -25.64
CA CYS A 41 24.92 19.20 -24.57
C CYS A 41 26.02 20.01 -23.85
N GLY A 42 25.67 20.63 -22.73
CA GLY A 42 26.64 21.34 -21.90
C GLY A 42 25.96 22.08 -20.75
N ARG A 43 26.28 21.66 -19.52
CA ARG A 43 25.84 22.23 -18.22
C ARG A 43 24.38 21.97 -17.81
N ILE A 44 24.16 20.80 -17.23
CA ILE A 44 23.13 20.63 -16.18
C ILE A 44 23.80 19.91 -15.01
N GLN A 45 24.57 20.66 -14.22
CA GLN A 45 25.05 20.25 -12.90
C GLN A 45 24.99 21.49 -12.01
N GLU A 46 23.78 21.86 -11.55
CA GLU A 46 23.55 22.58 -10.28
C GLU A 46 22.08 22.95 -10.01
N GLU A 47 21.15 22.65 -10.91
CA GLU A 47 19.74 23.08 -10.78
C GLU A 47 18.74 21.99 -10.33
N GLN A 48 19.23 20.87 -9.76
CA GLN A 48 18.38 19.81 -9.18
C GLN A 48 18.40 19.78 -7.65
N LYS A 49 18.73 20.89 -6.99
CA LYS A 49 18.66 21.01 -5.52
C LYS A 49 17.32 21.54 -5.01
N ASN A 50 16.29 21.56 -5.86
CA ASN A 50 14.96 22.07 -5.53
C ASN A 50 13.83 21.11 -5.92
N THR A 51 14.08 19.80 -5.81
CA THR A 51 13.08 18.78 -6.11
C THR A 51 12.14 18.62 -4.92
N LEU A 52 11.09 19.44 -4.94
CA LEU A 52 9.77 19.26 -4.34
C LEU A 52 9.73 18.35 -3.10
N GLU A 53 9.99 18.93 -1.93
CA GLU A 53 9.35 18.44 -0.73
C GLU A 53 7.87 18.86 -0.80
N HIS A 54 7.01 18.00 -1.36
CA HIS A 54 5.57 18.19 -1.20
C HIS A 54 5.28 18.27 0.31
N PRO A 55 4.84 19.43 0.82
CA PRO A 55 4.65 19.63 2.24
C PRO A 55 3.61 18.63 2.73
N ILE A 56 3.95 17.92 3.81
CA ILE A 56 3.09 16.91 4.40
C ILE A 56 1.81 17.60 4.89
N THR A 57 0.65 17.11 4.45
CA THR A 57 -0.63 17.70 4.83
C THR A 57 -0.96 17.43 6.30
N THR A 58 -1.89 18.18 6.90
CA THR A 58 -2.33 17.95 8.28
C THR A 58 -2.94 16.56 8.47
N GLU A 59 -3.65 16.04 7.48
CA GLU A 59 -4.22 14.69 7.51
C GLU A 59 -3.12 13.62 7.50
N GLU A 60 -2.11 13.78 6.66
CA GLU A 60 -0.94 12.89 6.62
C GLU A 60 -0.20 12.88 7.97
N GLN A 61 -0.03 14.05 8.60
CA GLN A 61 0.58 14.15 9.92
C GLN A 61 -0.23 13.40 10.99
N GLN A 62 -1.56 13.48 10.94
CA GLN A 62 -2.43 12.74 11.85
C GLN A 62 -2.32 11.23 11.63
N LEU A 63 -2.29 10.77 10.38
CA LEU A 63 -2.09 9.35 10.06
C LEU A 63 -0.76 8.85 10.56
N VAL A 64 0.33 9.59 10.34
CA VAL A 64 1.66 9.25 10.87
C VAL A 64 1.64 9.20 12.39
N HIS A 65 0.97 10.16 13.05
CA HIS A 65 0.87 10.18 14.51
C HIS A 65 0.14 8.93 15.03
N ILE A 66 -1.02 8.60 14.47
CA ILE A 66 -1.80 7.40 14.82
C ILE A 66 -0.95 6.14 14.59
N PHE A 67 -0.31 6.04 13.43
CA PHE A 67 0.52 4.90 13.06
C PHE A 67 1.72 4.72 13.99
N ASN A 68 2.43 5.81 14.31
CA ASN A 68 3.56 5.80 15.22
C ASN A 68 3.15 5.52 16.68
N ALA A 69 1.89 5.78 17.04
CA ALA A 69 1.32 5.44 18.34
C ALA A 69 0.87 3.97 18.44
N LEU A 70 0.86 3.21 17.34
CA LEU A 70 0.51 1.79 17.39
C LEU A 70 1.51 1.01 18.27
N PRO A 71 1.03 0.10 19.14
CA PRO A 71 1.91 -0.63 20.04
C PRO A 71 2.92 -1.46 19.25
N ILE A 72 4.20 -1.35 19.62
CA ILE A 72 5.24 -2.26 19.13
C ILE A 72 5.30 -3.41 20.12
N GLU A 73 4.82 -4.57 19.71
CA GLU A 73 5.16 -5.78 20.46
C GLU A 73 6.65 -6.04 20.30
N LYS A 74 7.44 -5.67 21.31
CA LYS A 74 8.83 -6.11 21.38
C LYS A 74 8.84 -7.65 21.33
N PRO A 75 9.82 -8.28 20.66
CA PRO A 75 9.97 -9.73 20.70
C PRO A 75 10.27 -10.21 22.13
N THR A 76 9.25 -10.33 22.99
CA THR A 76 9.36 -11.10 24.23
C THR A 76 9.66 -12.53 23.84
N VAL A 77 10.79 -13.03 24.35
CA VAL A 77 11.48 -14.31 24.07
C VAL A 77 10.58 -15.55 24.28
N VAL A 78 9.37 -15.36 24.82
CA VAL A 78 8.51 -16.43 25.35
C VAL A 78 7.48 -16.97 24.35
N ASN A 79 7.16 -16.26 23.26
CA ASN A 79 6.18 -16.75 22.26
C ASN A 79 6.85 -17.19 20.96
N ARG A 80 7.02 -18.51 20.81
CA ARG A 80 7.60 -19.18 19.62
C ARG A 80 6.70 -19.17 18.38
N SER A 81 5.46 -18.65 18.48
CA SER A 81 4.47 -18.57 17.41
C SER A 81 4.48 -17.22 16.67
N LYS A 82 5.54 -16.41 16.78
CA LYS A 82 5.59 -15.08 16.16
C LYS A 82 5.77 -15.19 14.65
N ILE A 83 4.64 -15.24 13.95
CA ILE A 83 4.58 -15.07 12.51
C ILE A 83 5.15 -13.67 12.19
N PRO A 84 6.16 -13.55 11.31
CA PRO A 84 6.73 -12.26 10.97
C PRO A 84 5.64 -11.33 10.41
N SER A 85 5.65 -10.08 10.88
CA SER A 85 4.81 -9.02 10.31
C SER A 85 5.51 -8.40 9.10
N HIS A 86 5.71 -9.22 8.08
CA HIS A 86 6.27 -8.81 6.80
C HIS A 86 5.15 -8.69 5.78
N PHE A 87 5.11 -7.60 5.02
CA PHE A 87 4.13 -7.38 3.96
C PHE A 87 4.80 -7.14 2.62
N HIS A 88 4.48 -7.97 1.64
CA HIS A 88 4.72 -7.68 0.24
C HIS A 88 3.66 -6.70 -0.26
N ILE A 89 4.10 -5.61 -0.89
CA ILE A 89 3.26 -4.53 -1.39
C ILE A 89 3.25 -4.55 -2.91
N ASP A 90 2.05 -4.49 -3.48
CA ASP A 90 1.85 -4.56 -4.92
C ASP A 90 0.64 -3.71 -5.37
N ILE A 91 0.62 -3.33 -6.65
CA ILE A 91 -0.51 -2.65 -7.28
C ILE A 91 -1.14 -3.59 -8.32
N ARG A 92 -2.41 -3.92 -8.14
CA ARG A 92 -3.13 -4.85 -9.01
C ARG A 92 -4.32 -4.18 -9.70
N TYR A 93 -4.39 -4.33 -11.03
CA TYR A 93 -5.56 -3.92 -11.79
C TYR A 93 -6.68 -4.97 -11.67
N VAL A 94 -7.90 -4.49 -11.46
CA VAL A 94 -9.11 -5.31 -11.34
C VAL A 94 -10.05 -4.97 -12.50
N PRO A 95 -10.28 -5.90 -13.45
CA PRO A 95 -11.18 -5.72 -14.58
C PRO A 95 -12.65 -6.03 -14.24
N LEU A 96 -13.07 -5.82 -12.99
CA LEU A 96 -14.45 -6.04 -12.54
C LEU A 96 -15.10 -4.68 -12.31
N PRO A 97 -16.32 -4.41 -12.83
CA PRO A 97 -16.97 -3.12 -12.64
C PRO A 97 -17.23 -2.77 -11.16
N PRO A 98 -16.99 -1.52 -10.75
CA PRO A 98 -16.19 -0.51 -11.43
C PRO A 98 -14.70 -0.93 -11.43
N SER A 99 -14.11 -0.94 -12.61
CA SER A 99 -12.70 -1.31 -12.77
C SER A 99 -11.78 -0.29 -12.10
N GLY A 100 -10.58 -0.73 -11.74
CA GLY A 100 -9.60 0.14 -11.14
C GLY A 100 -8.41 -0.59 -10.56
N TYR A 101 -7.56 0.16 -9.88
CA TYR A 101 -6.36 -0.38 -9.23
C TYR A 101 -6.60 -0.55 -7.73
N LEU A 102 -6.08 -1.67 -7.21
CA LEU A 102 -6.02 -1.96 -5.80
C LEU A 102 -4.56 -1.94 -5.35
N LEU A 103 -4.31 -1.32 -4.21
CA LEU A 103 -3.15 -1.58 -3.39
C LEU A 103 -3.36 -2.90 -2.67
N LEU A 104 -2.45 -3.84 -2.89
CA LEU A 104 -2.36 -5.13 -2.22
C LEU A 104 -1.24 -5.06 -1.17
N ALA A 105 -1.54 -5.44 0.07
CA ALA A 105 -0.54 -5.75 1.08
C ALA A 105 -0.74 -7.20 1.55
N CYS A 106 0.16 -8.09 1.15
CA CYS A 106 0.08 -9.51 1.43
C CYS A 106 1.14 -9.91 2.46
N ASN A 107 0.76 -10.61 3.53
CA ASN A 107 1.71 -11.23 4.43
C ASN A 107 2.02 -12.65 3.94
N PRO A 108 3.21 -12.92 3.37
CA PRO A 108 3.54 -14.21 2.76
C PRO A 108 3.63 -15.36 3.77
N HIS A 109 3.72 -15.08 5.08
CA HIS A 109 3.76 -16.14 6.10
C HIS A 109 2.36 -16.60 6.55
N THR A 110 1.33 -15.78 6.33
CA THR A 110 -0.06 -16.10 6.68
C THR A 110 -0.96 -16.26 5.47
N SER A 111 -0.49 -15.89 4.28
CA SER A 111 -1.30 -15.66 3.07
C SER A 111 -2.43 -14.65 3.30
N GLY A 112 -2.33 -13.83 4.35
CA GLY A 112 -3.29 -12.80 4.68
C GLY A 112 -3.16 -11.62 3.74
N VAL A 113 -4.27 -11.20 3.15
CA VAL A 113 -4.33 -10.15 2.14
C VAL A 113 -5.11 -8.96 2.65
N LEU A 114 -4.53 -7.77 2.50
CA LEU A 114 -5.16 -6.49 2.74
C LEU A 114 -5.27 -5.74 1.42
N VAL A 115 -6.42 -5.12 1.16
CA VAL A 115 -6.65 -4.38 -0.07
C VAL A 115 -7.22 -3.00 0.21
N SER A 116 -6.80 -2.02 -0.59
CA SER A 116 -7.44 -0.71 -0.67
C SER A 116 -7.57 -0.30 -2.12
N LYS A 117 -8.71 0.30 -2.50
CA LYS A 117 -8.82 0.98 -3.79
C LYS A 117 -7.90 2.20 -3.81
N ILE A 118 -7.21 2.42 -4.92
CA ILE A 118 -6.32 3.57 -5.10
C ILE A 118 -6.57 4.24 -6.46
N ASN A 119 -6.40 5.56 -6.49
CA ASN A 119 -6.45 6.35 -7.73
C ASN A 119 -5.06 6.36 -8.38
N PHE A 120 -4.64 5.19 -8.85
CA PHE A 120 -3.33 5.00 -9.46
C PHE A 120 -3.35 5.31 -10.96
N ASP A 121 -2.31 6.00 -11.42
CA ASP A 121 -2.02 6.24 -12.83
C ASP A 121 -0.74 5.46 -13.20
N PRO A 122 -0.82 4.45 -14.08
CA PRO A 122 0.32 3.60 -14.45
C PRO A 122 1.44 4.36 -15.18
N THR A 123 1.20 5.59 -15.64
CA THR A 123 2.22 6.45 -16.26
C THR A 123 2.97 7.31 -15.25
N SER A 124 2.62 7.21 -13.97
CA SER A 124 3.25 7.98 -12.89
C SER A 124 4.71 7.55 -12.65
N THR A 125 5.52 8.51 -12.20
CA THR A 125 6.88 8.24 -11.74
C THR A 125 6.87 7.46 -10.42
N ALA A 126 7.94 6.70 -10.15
CA ALA A 126 8.10 5.98 -8.88
C ALA A 126 7.94 6.88 -7.64
N ALA A 127 8.42 8.13 -7.69
CA ALA A 127 8.26 9.10 -6.60
C ALA A 127 6.79 9.47 -6.34
N LYS A 128 6.02 9.78 -7.40
CA LYS A 128 4.58 10.08 -7.27
C LYS A 128 3.78 8.86 -6.81
N THR A 129 4.12 7.70 -7.34
CA THR A 129 3.53 6.43 -6.90
C THR A 129 3.83 6.17 -5.43
N ALA A 130 5.08 6.41 -4.98
CA ALA A 130 5.46 6.27 -3.59
C ALA A 130 4.65 7.20 -2.67
N GLU A 131 4.44 8.46 -3.04
CA GLU A 131 3.58 9.38 -2.29
C GLU A 131 2.16 8.83 -2.07
N LEU A 132 1.52 8.38 -3.15
CA LEU A 132 0.20 7.76 -3.11
C LEU A 132 0.19 6.50 -2.24
N LEU A 133 1.16 5.62 -2.42
CA LEU A 133 1.23 4.33 -1.72
C LEU A 133 1.50 4.51 -0.23
N CYS A 134 2.41 5.40 0.15
CA CYS A 134 2.72 5.65 1.56
C CYS A 134 1.46 6.08 2.33
N ILE A 135 0.67 7.01 1.78
CA ILE A 135 -0.59 7.47 2.39
C ILE A 135 -1.62 6.34 2.42
N SER A 136 -1.77 5.63 1.29
CA SER A 136 -2.74 4.53 1.18
C SER A 136 -2.45 3.39 2.16
N LEU A 137 -1.17 3.07 2.36
CA LEU A 137 -0.73 2.08 3.36
C LEU A 137 -1.04 2.56 4.78
N LEU A 138 -0.70 3.81 5.12
CA LEU A 138 -1.04 4.36 6.44
C LEU A 138 -2.54 4.27 6.71
N GLN A 139 -3.37 4.63 5.73
CA GLN A 139 -4.82 4.49 5.85
C GLN A 139 -5.25 3.02 6.00
N LEU A 140 -4.68 2.11 5.21
CA LEU A 140 -4.97 0.68 5.25
C LEU A 140 -4.66 0.05 6.61
N PHE A 141 -3.64 0.54 7.31
CA PHE A 141 -3.23 0.05 8.63
C PHE A 141 -3.87 0.80 9.81
N CYS A 142 -4.16 2.09 9.67
CA CYS A 142 -4.71 2.91 10.77
C CYS A 142 -6.24 2.83 10.87
N LYS A 143 -6.95 2.57 9.77
CA LYS A 143 -8.41 2.53 9.78
C LYS A 143 -8.90 1.26 10.51
N PRO A 144 -9.83 1.38 11.47
CA PRO A 144 -10.48 0.23 12.06
C PRO A 144 -11.10 -0.64 10.97
N ARG A 145 -10.95 -1.96 11.10
CA ARG A 145 -11.54 -2.90 10.16
C ARG A 145 -12.82 -3.46 10.75
N TYR A 146 -13.77 -3.79 9.88
CA TYR A 146 -15.03 -4.40 10.28
C TYR A 146 -14.76 -5.64 11.15
N GLY A 147 -15.30 -5.65 12.37
CA GLY A 147 -15.09 -6.76 13.32
C GLY A 147 -13.91 -6.58 14.28
N CYS A 148 -12.94 -5.71 13.98
CA CYS A 148 -11.77 -5.46 14.82
C CYS A 148 -11.69 -3.98 15.24
N GLN A 149 -12.13 -3.67 16.47
CA GLN A 149 -12.14 -2.31 17.02
C GLN A 149 -10.74 -1.75 17.30
N THR A 150 -9.73 -2.62 17.37
CA THR A 150 -8.35 -2.24 17.61
C THR A 150 -7.53 -2.47 16.34
N PRO A 151 -6.78 -1.47 15.84
CA PRO A 151 -5.74 -1.72 14.87
C PRO A 151 -4.88 -2.87 15.40
N CYS A 152 -4.69 -3.94 14.61
CA CYS A 152 -3.82 -5.04 15.03
C CYS A 152 -2.44 -4.46 15.26
N ALA A 153 -2.03 -4.37 16.53
CA ALA A 153 -0.71 -3.93 16.94
C ALA A 153 0.30 -4.86 16.31
N PRO A 154 1.12 -4.37 15.38
CA PRO A 154 2.07 -5.24 14.75
C PRO A 154 3.32 -5.42 15.61
N SER A 155 3.79 -6.66 15.67
CA SER A 155 5.23 -6.89 15.79
C SER A 155 5.94 -6.13 14.66
N SER A 156 7.17 -5.65 14.90
CA SER A 156 8.03 -4.92 13.93
C SER A 156 7.65 -5.15 12.46
N TRP A 157 7.08 -4.13 11.81
CA TRP A 157 6.71 -4.23 10.40
C TRP A 157 7.94 -4.13 9.51
N SER A 158 7.99 -5.00 8.51
CA SER A 158 8.86 -4.84 7.35
C SER A 158 8.02 -4.94 6.10
N MET A 159 8.40 -4.18 5.08
CA MET A 159 7.71 -4.19 3.79
C MET A 159 8.68 -4.57 2.69
N SER A 160 8.16 -5.13 1.62
CA SER A 160 8.91 -5.37 0.39
C SER A 160 8.09 -5.00 -0.84
N SER A 161 8.76 -4.60 -1.91
CA SER A 161 8.17 -4.44 -3.24
C SER A 161 9.03 -5.17 -4.27
N GLU A 162 8.45 -5.53 -5.41
CA GLU A 162 9.21 -6.08 -6.54
C GLU A 162 10.02 -4.99 -7.25
N ASP A 163 9.48 -3.76 -7.32
CA ASP A 163 10.18 -2.62 -7.90
C ASP A 163 11.11 -1.98 -6.86
N ALA A 164 12.41 -2.26 -6.99
CA ALA A 164 13.46 -1.70 -6.13
C ALA A 164 13.57 -0.16 -6.21
N THR A 165 13.14 0.47 -7.31
CA THR A 165 13.10 1.94 -7.42
C THR A 165 11.92 2.49 -6.62
N LEU A 166 10.75 1.89 -6.77
CA LEU A 166 9.57 2.24 -5.97
C LEU A 166 9.83 2.03 -4.47
N ALA A 167 10.43 0.91 -4.07
CA ALA A 167 10.78 0.63 -2.68
C ALA A 167 11.66 1.73 -2.07
N ARG A 168 12.69 2.17 -2.81
CA ARG A 168 13.58 3.27 -2.38
C ARG A 168 12.85 4.61 -2.26
N GLU A 169 11.97 4.94 -3.20
CA GLU A 169 11.21 6.18 -3.14
C GLU A 169 10.18 6.17 -2.00
N MET A 170 9.55 5.03 -1.74
CA MET A 170 8.67 4.85 -0.58
C MET A 170 9.43 4.98 0.74
N GLU A 171 10.63 4.39 0.86
CA GLU A 171 11.49 4.55 2.04
C GLU A 171 11.86 6.02 2.27
N LYS A 172 12.28 6.74 1.21
CA LYS A 172 12.54 8.19 1.28
C LYS A 172 11.30 8.94 1.76
N ARG A 173 10.13 8.67 1.18
CA ARG A 173 8.88 9.35 1.53
C ARG A 173 8.49 9.09 2.98
N PHE A 174 8.54 7.84 3.46
CA PHE A 174 8.27 7.53 4.86
C PHE A 174 9.23 8.21 5.84
N LYS A 175 10.52 8.33 5.48
CA LYS A 175 11.49 9.11 6.27
C LYS A 175 11.12 10.60 6.30
N CYS A 176 10.77 11.19 5.16
CA CYS A 176 10.28 12.58 5.11
C CYS A 176 9.04 12.77 5.99
N MET A 177 8.14 11.80 5.99
CA MET A 177 6.94 11.77 6.84
C MET A 177 7.23 11.60 8.34
N LYS A 178 8.48 11.42 8.75
CA LYS A 178 8.90 11.18 10.14
C LYS A 178 8.25 9.93 10.76
N MET A 179 8.10 8.88 9.94
CA MET A 179 7.74 7.57 10.45
C MET A 179 8.88 6.96 11.27
N ARG A 180 8.53 6.08 12.21
CA ARG A 180 9.50 5.35 13.02
C ARG A 180 10.53 4.63 12.15
N GLN A 181 11.82 4.79 12.45
CA GLN A 181 12.93 4.36 11.58
C GLN A 181 12.89 2.86 11.27
N GLU A 182 12.56 2.04 12.27
CA GLU A 182 12.44 0.59 12.15
C GLU A 182 11.32 0.15 11.20
N LEU A 183 10.37 1.04 10.88
CA LEU A 183 9.25 0.79 9.96
C LEU A 183 9.43 1.45 8.59
N THR A 184 10.54 2.18 8.40
CA THR A 184 10.86 2.84 7.12
C THR A 184 11.65 1.96 6.16
N VAL A 185 12.15 0.81 6.63
CA VAL A 185 12.95 -0.10 5.80
C VAL A 185 12.03 -0.90 4.87
N ILE A 186 12.17 -0.64 3.57
CA ILE A 186 11.44 -1.37 2.52
C ILE A 186 12.47 -2.14 1.70
N GLY A 187 12.39 -3.46 1.77
CA GLY A 187 13.28 -4.35 1.04
C GLY A 187 12.79 -4.66 -0.37
N GLU A 188 13.61 -5.41 -1.10
CA GLU A 188 13.20 -6.10 -2.32
C GLU A 188 12.51 -7.42 -1.95
N THR A 189 11.48 -7.78 -2.71
CA THR A 189 10.73 -9.02 -2.47
C THR A 189 11.52 -10.21 -3.00
N SER A 190 11.61 -11.29 -2.22
CA SER A 190 12.19 -12.54 -2.72
C SER A 190 11.22 -13.30 -3.64
N GLU A 191 11.73 -14.13 -4.54
CA GLU A 191 10.91 -14.92 -5.48
C GLU A 191 9.84 -15.77 -4.77
N VAL A 192 10.18 -16.35 -3.61
CA VAL A 192 9.25 -17.16 -2.81
C VAL A 192 8.08 -16.31 -2.32
N GLN A 193 8.37 -15.10 -1.82
CA GLN A 193 7.34 -14.18 -1.34
C GLN A 193 6.46 -13.67 -2.48
N MET A 194 7.04 -13.40 -3.65
CA MET A 194 6.29 -13.03 -4.86
C MET A 194 5.31 -14.13 -5.26
N LYS A 195 5.77 -15.38 -5.28
CA LYS A 195 4.91 -16.52 -5.62
C LYS A 195 3.75 -16.66 -4.63
N THR A 196 4.00 -16.55 -3.33
CA THR A 196 2.93 -16.61 -2.33
C THR A 196 1.96 -15.43 -2.44
N ALA A 197 2.46 -14.24 -2.76
CA ALA A 197 1.61 -13.08 -3.01
C ALA A 197 0.72 -13.28 -4.24
N GLU A 198 1.25 -13.85 -5.32
CA GLU A 198 0.49 -14.19 -6.52
C GLU A 198 -0.61 -15.21 -6.24
N GLU A 199 -0.28 -16.31 -5.54
CA GLU A 199 -1.27 -17.33 -5.15
C GLU A 199 -2.38 -16.72 -4.27
N SER A 200 -2.00 -15.86 -3.32
CA SER A 200 -2.93 -15.16 -2.44
C SER A 200 -3.81 -14.18 -3.22
N TRP A 201 -3.24 -13.47 -4.19
CA TRP A 201 -3.96 -12.58 -5.10
C TRP A 201 -4.98 -13.34 -5.95
N VAL A 202 -4.58 -14.45 -6.58
CA VAL A 202 -5.47 -15.27 -7.41
C VAL A 202 -6.67 -15.77 -6.59
N ASN A 203 -6.42 -16.25 -5.37
CA ASN A 203 -7.49 -16.70 -4.47
C ASN A 203 -8.44 -15.55 -4.08
N PHE A 204 -7.88 -14.39 -3.73
CA PHE A 204 -8.66 -13.19 -3.44
C PHE A 204 -9.49 -12.74 -4.64
N PHE A 205 -8.88 -12.63 -5.82
CA PHE A 205 -9.53 -12.17 -7.04
C PHE A 205 -10.63 -13.13 -7.51
N ASN A 206 -10.42 -14.45 -7.41
CA ASN A 206 -11.46 -15.44 -7.69
C ASN A 206 -12.67 -15.25 -6.76
N THR A 207 -12.43 -15.06 -5.46
CA THR A 207 -13.49 -14.77 -4.49
C THR A 207 -14.24 -13.48 -4.85
N LEU A 208 -13.51 -12.41 -5.19
CA LEU A 208 -14.07 -11.14 -5.63
C LEU A 208 -14.97 -11.31 -6.86
N ARG A 209 -14.49 -12.07 -7.86
CA ARG A 209 -15.23 -12.38 -9.09
C ARG A 209 -16.50 -13.17 -8.80
N ASP A 210 -16.44 -14.15 -7.90
CA ASP A 210 -17.59 -15.01 -7.59
C ASP A 210 -18.70 -14.24 -6.87
N VAL A 211 -18.31 -13.31 -5.99
CA VAL A 211 -19.23 -12.38 -5.33
C VAL A 211 -19.83 -11.38 -6.34
N ALA A 212 -18.99 -10.75 -7.18
CA ALA A 212 -19.46 -9.78 -8.17
C ALA A 212 -20.33 -10.40 -9.26
N GLY A 213 -20.05 -11.65 -9.65
CA GLY A 213 -20.78 -12.40 -10.67
C GLY A 213 -22.07 -13.07 -10.17
N GLY A 214 -22.46 -12.87 -8.91
CA GLY A 214 -23.70 -13.42 -8.34
C GLY A 214 -23.76 -14.95 -8.22
N ARG A 215 -22.64 -15.65 -8.40
CA ARG A 215 -22.58 -17.13 -8.34
C ARG A 215 -22.52 -17.69 -6.91
N GLY A 216 -22.44 -16.82 -5.90
CA GLY A 216 -22.34 -17.17 -4.48
C GLY A 216 -23.64 -17.53 -3.75
N LYS A 217 -24.77 -17.73 -4.44
CA LYS A 217 -26.01 -18.25 -3.81
C LYS A 217 -26.74 -19.22 -4.73
N LYS A 218 -26.50 -20.52 -4.52
CA LYS A 218 -27.52 -21.56 -4.65
C LYS A 218 -27.48 -22.41 -3.39
#